data_AF-A0A8S9S7W8-F1
#
_entry.id   AF-A0A8S9S7W8-F1
#
_cell.length_a   1.000
_cell.length_b   1.000
_cell.length_c   1.000
_cell.angle_alpha   90.00
_cell.angle_beta   90.00
_cell.angle_gamma   90.00
#
_symmetry.space_group_name_H-M   'P 1'
#
loop_
_entity.id
_entity.type
_entity.pdbx_description
1 polymer ?
#
loop_
_entity_poly.entity_id
_entity_poly.type
_entity_poly.pdbx_seq_one_letter_code
_entity_poly.pdbx_strand_id
1 'polypeptide(L)'
;MNVLSICVIAPSVIKDKVYKPKVAYHAVPKHLKPPISAKELAGSQKRVKRIPEGVSIEGVYDRFHVSQFFKNTRESMKEAKSLYDEARSASTGVKKLTSLIDNRQFLVPCIISRVDFLDALCDTWFSVSIMSNDITEKLSLVT
;
A
#
# COMPACT_ATOMS: atom_id res chain seq x y z
N MET A 1 28.08 17.64 39.20
CA MET A 1 27.70 18.56 38.12
C MET A 1 28.65 18.31 36.96
N ASN A 2 28.24 17.51 35.96
CA ASN A 2 29.00 17.28 34.74
C ASN A 2 28.10 17.70 33.58
N VAL A 3 28.44 18.83 32.95
CA VAL A 3 27.74 19.32 31.75
C VAL A 3 28.48 18.75 30.55
N LEU A 4 27.89 17.75 29.90
CA LEU A 4 28.38 17.21 28.64
C LEU A 4 28.15 18.29 27.56
N SER A 5 29.22 18.90 27.08
CA SER A 5 29.17 19.84 25.96
C SER A 5 28.80 19.10 24.68
N ILE A 6 27.52 19.14 24.30
CA ILE A 6 27.04 18.66 23.01
C ILE A 6 27.31 19.75 21.99
N CYS A 7 28.24 19.50 21.06
CA CYS A 7 28.39 20.30 19.85
C CYS A 7 27.08 20.26 19.06
N VAL A 8 26.31 21.35 19.10
CA VAL A 8 25.20 21.59 18.19
C VAL A 8 25.81 22.00 16.85
N ILE A 9 25.92 21.06 15.91
CA ILE A 9 26.19 21.40 14.52
C ILE A 9 24.92 22.07 14.00
N ALA A 10 25.00 23.39 13.79
CA ALA A 10 23.93 24.13 13.13
C ALA A 10 23.69 23.51 11.74
N PRO A 11 22.44 23.13 11.38
CA PRO A 11 22.16 22.63 10.04
C PRO A 11 22.37 23.78 9.05
N SER A 12 23.44 23.69 8.25
CA SER A 12 23.56 24.50 7.05
C SER A 12 22.33 24.21 6.19
N VAL A 13 21.54 25.24 5.88
CA VAL A 13 20.40 25.15 4.98
C VAL A 13 20.90 24.73 3.60
N ILE A 14 20.94 23.44 3.34
CA ILE A 14 21.13 22.90 2.00
C ILE A 14 19.82 23.21 1.29
N LYS A 15 19.82 24.24 0.45
CA LYS A 15 18.74 24.47 -0.51
C LYS A 15 18.76 23.28 -1.46
N ASP A 16 17.88 22.30 -1.23
CA ASP A 16 17.66 21.17 -2.12
C ASP A 16 17.30 21.70 -3.51
N LYS A 17 18.31 21.90 -4.36
CA LYS A 17 18.10 22.01 -5.79
C LYS A 17 17.78 20.61 -6.27
N VAL A 18 16.50 20.23 -6.18
CA VAL A 18 15.96 19.04 -6.81
C VAL A 18 16.38 19.08 -8.27
N TYR A 19 17.33 18.22 -8.64
CA TYR A 19 17.76 18.08 -10.02
C TYR A 19 16.56 17.62 -10.86
N LYS A 20 16.04 18.50 -11.71
CA LYS A 20 15.02 18.17 -12.71
C LYS A 20 15.74 17.86 -14.03
N PRO A 21 15.80 16.60 -14.47
CA PRO A 21 16.35 16.27 -15.77
C PRO A 21 15.55 16.99 -16.86
N LYS A 22 16.21 17.83 -17.68
CA LYS A 22 15.62 18.47 -18.88
C LYS A 22 15.54 17.50 -20.07
N VAL A 23 15.31 16.21 -19.83
CA VAL A 23 15.09 15.25 -20.91
C VAL A 23 13.59 15.22 -21.18
N ALA A 24 13.17 15.88 -22.25
CA ALA A 24 11.84 15.70 -22.79
C ALA A 24 11.77 14.28 -23.36
N TYR A 25 11.28 13.32 -22.57
CA TYR A 25 10.85 12.05 -23.13
C TYR A 25 9.74 12.37 -24.13
N HIS A 26 10.02 12.29 -25.42
CA HIS A 26 8.97 12.33 -26.42
C HIS A 26 8.05 11.17 -26.11
N ALA A 27 6.84 11.47 -25.63
CA ALA A 27 5.82 10.46 -25.42
C ALA A 27 5.60 9.78 -26.77
N VAL A 28 5.96 8.49 -26.86
CA VAL A 28 5.78 7.72 -28.09
C VAL A 28 4.30 7.80 -28.48
N PRO A 29 3.98 8.31 -29.68
CA PRO A 29 2.61 8.33 -30.18
C PRO A 29 1.98 6.94 -30.08
N LYS A 30 0.72 6.86 -29.61
CA LYS A 30 0.05 5.58 -29.35
C LYS A 30 0.06 4.62 -30.54
N HIS A 31 -0.08 5.16 -31.76
CA HIS A 31 -0.07 4.36 -32.99
C HIS A 31 1.28 3.71 -33.32
N LEU A 32 2.39 4.21 -32.74
CA LEU A 32 3.73 3.63 -32.91
C LEU A 32 4.06 2.59 -31.84
N LYS A 33 3.20 2.44 -30.82
CA LYS A 33 3.38 1.42 -29.79
C LYS A 33 3.02 0.04 -30.35
N PRO A 34 3.67 -1.04 -29.88
CA PRO A 34 3.26 -2.38 -30.24
C PRO A 34 1.85 -2.70 -29.69
N PRO A 35 1.11 -3.63 -30.32
CA PRO A 35 -0.04 -4.25 -29.68
C PRO A 35 0.36 -4.98 -28.40
N ILE A 36 -0.59 -5.19 -27.50
CA ILE A 36 -0.38 -5.99 -26.30
C ILE A 36 0.10 -7.40 -26.67
N SER A 37 1.20 -7.83 -26.06
CA SER A 37 1.70 -9.19 -26.25
C SER A 37 0.82 -10.20 -25.51
N ALA A 38 0.77 -11.44 -26.00
CA ALA A 38 0.06 -12.52 -25.32
C ALA A 38 0.55 -12.73 -23.87
N LYS A 39 1.85 -12.50 -23.62
CA LYS A 39 2.45 -12.60 -22.28
C LYS A 39 1.95 -11.50 -21.34
N GLU A 40 1.88 -10.27 -21.81
CA GLU A 40 1.36 -9.13 -21.03
C GLU A 40 -0.14 -9.30 -20.76
N LEU A 41 -0.89 -9.75 -21.77
CA LEU A 41 -2.32 -10.05 -21.64
C LEU A 41 -2.57 -11.17 -20.61
N ALA A 42 -1.82 -12.28 -20.68
CA ALA A 42 -1.93 -13.34 -19.68
C ALA A 42 -1.52 -12.86 -18.26
N GLY A 43 -0.53 -11.97 -18.18
CA GLY A 43 -0.10 -11.35 -16.94
C GLY A 43 -1.17 -10.43 -16.34
N SER A 44 -1.88 -9.66 -17.17
CA SER A 44 -2.96 -8.78 -16.74
C SER A 44 -4.17 -9.58 -16.27
N GLN A 45 -4.60 -10.57 -17.04
CA GLN A 45 -5.69 -11.48 -16.67
C GLN A 45 -5.44 -12.16 -15.32
N LYS A 46 -4.21 -12.63 -15.05
CA LYS A 46 -3.85 -13.21 -13.74
C LYS A 46 -4.01 -12.22 -12.58
N ARG A 47 -3.74 -10.92 -12.79
CA ARG A 47 -3.94 -9.90 -11.75
C ARG A 47 -5.40 -9.52 -11.60
N VAL A 48 -6.14 -9.37 -12.69
CA VAL A 48 -7.59 -9.08 -12.67
C VAL A 48 -8.37 -10.14 -11.88
N LYS A 49 -7.99 -11.42 -12.02
CA LYS A 49 -8.58 -12.53 -11.26
C LYS A 49 -8.33 -12.48 -9.75
N ARG A 50 -7.32 -11.74 -9.28
CA ARG A 50 -7.00 -11.61 -7.84
C ARG A 50 -7.67 -10.41 -7.17
N ILE A 51 -8.26 -9.52 -7.96
CA ILE A 51 -8.88 -8.30 -7.44
C ILE A 51 -10.18 -8.69 -6.72
N PRO A 52 -10.43 -8.25 -5.48
CA PRO A 52 -11.67 -8.56 -4.77
C PRO A 52 -12.91 -8.05 -5.54
N GLU A 53 -14.02 -8.76 -5.40
CA GLU A 53 -15.33 -8.27 -5.88
C GLU A 53 -15.78 -7.05 -5.05
N GLY A 54 -16.43 -6.08 -5.70
CA GLY A 54 -16.92 -4.86 -5.05
C GLY A 54 -15.98 -3.65 -5.07
N VAL A 55 -14.77 -3.77 -5.62
CA VAL A 55 -13.91 -2.59 -5.85
C VAL A 55 -14.37 -1.85 -7.12
N SER A 56 -14.51 -0.53 -7.05
CA SER A 56 -14.82 0.30 -8.21
C SER A 56 -13.72 0.22 -9.27
N ILE A 57 -14.10 0.27 -10.55
CA ILE A 57 -13.17 0.15 -11.68
C ILE A 57 -12.07 1.22 -11.59
N GLU A 58 -12.44 2.46 -11.25
CA GLU A 58 -11.52 3.59 -11.07
C GLU A 58 -10.51 3.32 -9.95
N GLY A 59 -10.98 2.78 -8.81
CA GLY A 59 -10.12 2.38 -7.71
C GLY A 59 -9.18 1.22 -8.06
N VAL A 60 -9.58 0.37 -9.01
CA VAL A 60 -8.76 -0.75 -9.47
C VAL A 60 -7.56 -0.32 -10.30
N TYR A 61 -7.76 0.64 -11.21
CA TYR A 61 -6.71 1.11 -12.10
C TYR A 61 -5.52 1.73 -11.36
N ASP A 62 -5.80 2.43 -10.27
CA ASP A 62 -4.79 3.07 -9.43
C ASP A 62 -4.18 2.09 -8.43
N ARG A 63 -5.03 1.42 -7.63
CA ARG A 63 -4.61 0.54 -6.52
C ARG A 63 -3.91 -0.74 -6.99
N PHE A 64 -4.35 -1.33 -8.10
CA PHE A 64 -3.80 -2.60 -8.61
C PHE A 64 -2.94 -2.42 -9.85
N HIS A 65 -2.66 -1.17 -10.22
CA HIS A 65 -1.76 -0.82 -11.31
C HIS A 65 -2.13 -1.50 -12.65
N VAL A 66 -3.42 -1.79 -12.88
CA VAL A 66 -3.90 -2.45 -14.11
C VAL A 66 -3.59 -1.60 -15.35
N SER A 67 -3.59 -0.27 -15.21
CA SER A 67 -3.18 0.66 -16.27
C SER A 67 -1.75 0.42 -16.76
N GLN A 68 -0.84 -0.07 -15.90
CA GLN A 68 0.57 -0.22 -16.23
C GLN A 68 0.82 -1.22 -17.37
N PHE A 69 -0.05 -2.21 -17.53
CA PHE A 69 0.04 -3.17 -18.64
C PHE A 69 -0.19 -2.54 -20.01
N PHE A 70 -0.97 -1.47 -20.07
CA PHE A 70 -1.33 -0.81 -21.33
C PHE A 70 -0.53 0.48 -21.56
N LYS A 71 0.35 0.87 -20.63
CA LYS A 71 1.15 2.11 -20.76
C LYS A 71 2.03 2.10 -22.00
N ASN A 72 2.56 0.93 -22.37
CA ASN A 72 3.51 0.77 -23.47
C ASN A 72 2.90 0.14 -24.72
N THR A 73 1.58 0.00 -24.76
CA THR A 73 0.87 -0.65 -25.86
C THR A 73 -0.01 0.37 -26.61
N ARG A 74 -0.45 0.02 -27.82
CA ARG A 74 -1.25 0.94 -28.67
C ARG A 74 -2.73 1.02 -28.29
N GLU A 75 -3.19 0.10 -27.46
CA GLU A 75 -4.58 -0.05 -27.06
C GLU A 75 -5.10 1.23 -26.40
N SER A 76 -6.33 1.58 -26.77
CA SER A 76 -7.04 2.69 -26.15
C SER A 76 -7.49 2.34 -24.73
N MET A 77 -7.80 3.36 -23.93
CA MET A 77 -8.40 3.13 -22.60
C MET A 77 -9.72 2.36 -22.67
N LYS A 78 -10.48 2.51 -23.77
CA LYS A 78 -11.73 1.79 -24.00
C LYS A 78 -11.49 0.31 -24.25
N GLU A 79 -10.50 -0.03 -25.07
CA GLU A 79 -10.09 -1.41 -25.32
C GLU A 79 -9.51 -2.06 -24.07
N ALA A 80 -8.66 -1.35 -23.33
CA ALA A 80 -8.13 -1.81 -22.05
C ALA A 80 -9.24 -2.11 -21.03
N LYS A 81 -10.27 -1.24 -20.97
CA LYS A 81 -11.45 -1.47 -20.13
C LYS A 81 -12.25 -2.69 -20.58
N SER A 82 -12.45 -2.87 -21.88
CA SER A 82 -13.11 -4.06 -22.44
C SER A 82 -12.37 -5.34 -22.08
N LEU A 83 -11.04 -5.37 -22.21
CA LEU A 83 -10.20 -6.51 -21.84
C LEU A 83 -10.25 -6.81 -20.34
N TYR A 84 -10.35 -5.77 -19.50
CA TYR A 84 -10.55 -5.92 -18.07
C TYR A 84 -11.91 -6.56 -17.76
N ASP A 85 -12.99 -6.05 -18.36
CA ASP A 85 -14.35 -6.56 -18.14
C ASP A 85 -14.48 -8.02 -18.64
N GLU A 86 -13.86 -8.36 -19.76
CA GLU A 86 -13.77 -9.74 -20.28
C GLU A 86 -12.99 -10.66 -19.32
N ALA A 87 -11.81 -10.22 -18.86
CA ALA A 87 -11.01 -10.98 -17.91
C ALA A 87 -11.75 -11.20 -16.58
N ARG A 88 -12.61 -10.24 -16.21
CA ARG A 88 -13.43 -10.28 -15.01
C ARG A 88 -14.66 -11.17 -15.16
N SER A 89 -15.34 -11.13 -16.29
CA SER A 89 -16.50 -12.01 -16.54
C SER A 89 -16.08 -13.47 -16.76
N ALA A 90 -14.91 -13.70 -17.37
CA ALA A 90 -14.29 -15.01 -17.48
C ALA A 90 -13.72 -15.55 -16.14
N SER A 91 -13.76 -14.74 -15.08
CA SER A 91 -13.32 -15.08 -13.73
C SER A 91 -14.45 -15.72 -12.91
N THR A 92 -15.23 -16.63 -13.49
CA THR A 92 -16.16 -17.48 -12.75
C THR A 92 -15.38 -18.51 -11.95
N GLY A 93 -15.32 -18.35 -10.63
CA GLY A 93 -14.73 -19.35 -9.72
C GLY A 93 -13.51 -18.90 -8.92
N VAL A 94 -13.30 -17.59 -8.70
CA VAL A 94 -12.45 -17.19 -7.57
C VAL A 94 -13.13 -17.71 -6.32
N LYS A 95 -12.60 -18.79 -5.74
CA LYS A 95 -12.97 -19.21 -4.40
C LYS A 95 -12.77 -17.98 -3.53
N LYS A 96 -13.88 -17.34 -3.14
CA LYS A 96 -13.87 -16.29 -2.14
C LYS A 96 -13.16 -16.93 -0.97
N LEU A 97 -11.92 -16.50 -0.69
CA LEU A 97 -11.43 -16.64 0.66
C LEU A 97 -12.42 -15.78 1.43
N THR A 98 -13.47 -16.41 1.96
CA THR A 98 -14.09 -15.96 3.18
C THR A 98 -12.89 -15.67 4.04
N SER A 99 -12.62 -14.39 4.30
CA SER A 99 -11.68 -14.00 5.34
C SER A 99 -12.03 -14.94 6.47
N LEU A 100 -11.13 -15.88 6.78
CA LEU A 100 -11.17 -16.51 8.08
C LEU A 100 -11.14 -15.28 8.97
N ILE A 101 -12.27 -14.95 9.59
CA ILE A 101 -12.29 -13.87 10.56
C ILE A 101 -11.15 -14.26 11.48
N ASP A 102 -10.09 -13.47 11.46
CA ASP A 102 -8.87 -13.87 12.13
C ASP A 102 -9.20 -13.77 13.61
N ASN A 103 -9.68 -14.88 14.17
CA ASN A 103 -9.97 -15.01 15.58
C ASN A 103 -8.66 -14.95 16.39
N ARG A 104 -7.50 -14.83 15.73
CA ARG A 104 -6.26 -14.35 16.33
C ARG A 104 -6.38 -12.87 16.61
N GLN A 105 -7.25 -12.55 17.55
CA GLN A 105 -7.00 -11.50 18.51
C GLN A 105 -5.61 -11.80 19.10
N PHE A 106 -4.57 -11.14 18.61
CA PHE A 106 -3.23 -11.13 19.24
C PHE A 106 -3.29 -10.32 20.54
N LEU A 107 -4.33 -10.56 21.33
CA LEU A 107 -4.57 -9.95 22.61
C LEU A 107 -3.82 -10.79 23.63
N VAL A 108 -2.76 -10.20 24.15
CA VAL A 108 -1.93 -10.80 25.18
C VAL A 108 -2.26 -10.10 26.48
N PRO A 109 -2.71 -10.82 27.52
CA PRO A 109 -2.89 -10.20 28.81
C PRO A 109 -1.52 -9.74 29.34
N CYS A 110 -1.44 -8.51 29.82
CA CYS A 110 -0.22 -7.95 30.39
C CYS A 110 -0.52 -7.09 31.63
N ILE A 111 0.50 -6.84 32.43
CA ILE A 111 0.41 -6.03 33.65
C ILE A 111 1.36 -4.86 33.50
N ILE A 112 0.84 -3.64 33.58
CA ILE A 112 1.62 -2.40 33.56
C ILE A 112 1.31 -1.63 34.84
N SER A 113 2.34 -1.24 35.60
CA SER A 113 2.20 -0.53 36.88
C SER A 113 1.17 -1.15 37.85
N ARG A 114 1.11 -2.48 37.92
CA ARG A 114 0.15 -3.27 38.76
C ARG A 114 -1.31 -3.18 38.31
N VAL A 115 -1.57 -2.71 37.10
CA VAL A 115 -2.90 -2.73 36.46
C VAL A 115 -2.91 -3.80 35.39
N ASP A 116 -3.93 -4.66 35.43
CA ASP A 116 -4.13 -5.72 34.45
C ASP A 116 -4.78 -5.18 33.16
N PHE A 117 -4.25 -5.60 32.02
CA PHE A 117 -4.78 -5.34 30.68
C PHE A 117 -4.98 -6.69 30.00
N LEU A 118 -6.22 -7.09 29.75
CA LEU A 118 -6.51 -8.39 29.13
C LEU A 118 -6.36 -8.35 27.60
N ASP A 119 -6.46 -7.15 27.03
CA ASP A 119 -6.60 -6.93 25.59
C ASP A 119 -5.45 -6.11 25.00
N ALA A 120 -4.19 -6.41 25.35
CA ALA A 120 -3.05 -5.72 24.74
C ALA A 120 -2.71 -6.33 23.38
N LEU A 121 -2.80 -5.53 22.32
CA LEU A 121 -2.48 -5.97 20.96
C LEU A 121 -0.96 -6.17 20.79
N CYS A 122 -0.56 -7.40 20.48
CA CYS A 122 0.82 -7.76 20.18
C CYS A 122 1.01 -7.84 18.66
N ASP A 123 1.61 -6.81 18.06
CA ASP A 123 1.95 -6.79 16.64
C ASP A 123 3.45 -7.03 16.44
N THR A 124 3.80 -8.15 15.81
CA THR A 124 5.19 -8.52 15.52
C THR A 124 5.88 -7.60 14.50
N TRP A 125 5.13 -6.77 13.77
CA TRP A 125 5.69 -5.81 12.82
C TRP A 125 6.02 -4.45 13.41
N PHE A 126 5.71 -4.22 14.68
CA PHE A 126 5.89 -2.93 15.31
C PHE A 126 6.94 -2.99 16.42
N SER A 127 7.95 -2.12 16.35
CA SER A 127 9.14 -2.16 17.23
C SER A 127 9.02 -1.32 18.49
N VAL A 128 7.99 -0.48 18.60
CA VAL A 128 7.74 0.36 19.78
C VAL A 128 6.38 0.00 20.38
N SER A 129 6.14 0.30 21.65
CA SER A 129 4.81 0.11 22.24
C SER A 129 4.05 1.42 22.16
N ILE A 130 2.81 1.40 21.64
CA ILE A 130 1.91 2.56 21.67
C ILE A 130 0.86 2.32 22.75
N MET A 131 0.63 3.34 23.57
CA MET A 131 -0.37 3.35 24.62
C MET A 131 -1.22 4.62 24.45
N SER A 132 -2.55 4.51 24.59
CA SER A 132 -3.42 5.68 24.51
C SER A 132 -3.26 6.58 25.73
N ASN A 133 -3.65 7.85 25.59
CA ASN A 133 -3.63 8.80 26.71
C ASN A 133 -4.54 8.35 27.85
N ASP A 134 -5.71 7.79 27.54
CA ASP A 134 -6.65 7.25 28.54
C ASP A 134 -6.00 6.16 29.41
N ILE A 135 -5.19 5.28 28.81
CA ILE A 135 -4.44 4.26 29.55
C ILE A 135 -3.32 4.92 30.39
N THR A 136 -2.68 5.95 29.85
CA THR A 136 -1.63 6.71 30.56
C THR A 136 -2.20 7.40 31.82
N GLU A 137 -3.40 7.98 31.72
CA GLU A 137 -4.16 8.53 32.85
C GLU A 137 -4.53 7.44 33.86
N LYS A 138 -5.06 6.31 33.39
CA LYS A 138 -5.39 5.15 34.24
C LYS A 138 -4.17 4.64 35.03
N LEU A 139 -2.98 4.75 34.44
CA LEU A 139 -1.72 4.37 35.06
C LEU A 139 -1.09 5.50 35.90
N SER A 140 -1.72 6.68 35.98
CA SER A 140 -1.18 7.87 36.65
C SER A 140 0.23 8.25 36.18
N LEU A 141 0.50 8.03 34.89
CA LEU A 141 1.79 8.34 34.26
C LEU A 141 1.86 9.75 33.68
N VAL A 142 0.73 10.47 33.67
CA VAL A 142 0.68 11.88 33.26
C VAL A 142 1.41 12.70 34.31
N THR A 143 2.57 13.24 33.93
CA THR A 143 3.39 14.16 34.73
C THR A 143 3.19 15.58 34.24
#